data_AF-A0A520A1K6-F1
#
_entry.id   AF-A0A520A1K6-F1
#
_cell.length_a   1.000
_cell.length_b   1.000
_cell.length_c   1.000
_cell.angle_alpha   90.00
_cell.angle_beta   90.00
_cell.angle_gamma   90.00
#
_symmetry.space_group_name_H-M   'P 1'
#
loop_
_entity.id
_entity.type
_entity.pdbx_description
1 polymer ?
#
loop_
_entity_poly.entity_id
_entity_poly.type
_entity_poly.pdbx_seq_one_letter_code
_entity_poly.pdbx_strand_id
1 'polypeptide(L)'
;SNTNYVFLATIIERVSKQDIAKYLSQKIFKPLKMDRTFVYNRRLEPKKVKNYAYGYSWIVNSFTKATGDDKRIGDMMPYYMDGIVGNAKVNSTVDDLYKWLEALKNNTLLTEEEFDEVINTSLTSSKKNVNYGFGFDVRKKDQDISYGHTGSWDGYITFIHYNSKNDRAIIVLNNFRNGVYPYETILEILDNKTASKEFVKRINLPEGEISKFAGVYTDLQNPAEKHIITYLDKHLIYNSDNAKWDMRFFPTSANIFQAIRQGGTDGVLKFIEQNDGEIKLEMTQYGQAMGSGVRSN
;
A
#
# COMPACT_ATOMS: atom_id res chain seq x y z
N SER A 1 -0.87 -5.78 14.82
CA SER A 1 0.56 -6.03 15.11
C SER A 1 1.00 -7.27 14.33
N ASN A 2 2.02 -7.17 13.48
CA ASN A 2 2.50 -8.31 12.68
C ASN A 2 3.04 -9.44 13.57
N THR A 3 3.83 -9.10 14.59
CA THR A 3 4.43 -10.08 15.51
C THR A 3 3.39 -10.94 16.21
N ASN A 4 2.21 -10.37 16.53
CA ASN A 4 1.13 -11.14 17.16
C ASN A 4 0.61 -12.26 16.24
N TYR A 5 0.51 -12.01 14.93
CA TYR A 5 0.10 -13.03 13.96
C TYR A 5 1.17 -14.09 13.72
N VAL A 6 2.46 -13.74 13.85
CA VAL A 6 3.55 -14.74 13.85
C VAL A 6 3.43 -15.68 15.06
N PHE A 7 3.12 -15.15 16.25
CA PHE A 7 2.85 -15.97 17.42
C PHE A 7 1.57 -16.80 17.27
N LEU A 8 0.52 -16.25 16.65
CA LEU A 8 -0.70 -17.00 16.38
C LEU A 8 -0.45 -18.21 15.47
N ALA A 9 0.36 -18.06 14.42
CA ALA A 9 0.81 -19.19 13.61
C ALA A 9 1.53 -20.24 14.47
N THR A 10 2.47 -19.82 15.32
CA THR A 10 3.17 -20.72 16.25
C THR A 10 2.20 -21.47 17.17
N ILE A 11 1.16 -20.81 17.68
CA ILE A 11 0.14 -21.43 18.53
C ILE A 11 -0.62 -22.49 17.73
N ILE A 12 -1.08 -22.16 16.52
CA ILE A 12 -1.77 -23.10 15.63
C ILE A 12 -0.90 -24.32 15.38
N GLU A 13 0.39 -24.14 15.08
CA GLU A 13 1.32 -25.26 14.83
C GLU A 13 1.50 -26.13 16.07
N ARG A 14 1.66 -25.52 17.25
CA ARG A 14 1.85 -26.27 18.51
C ARG A 14 0.61 -27.04 18.94
N VAL A 15 -0.58 -26.49 18.73
CA VAL A 15 -1.85 -27.14 19.10
C VAL A 15 -2.19 -28.22 18.08
N SER A 16 -2.11 -27.92 16.78
CA SER A 16 -2.45 -28.86 15.72
C SER A 16 -1.39 -29.94 15.46
N LYS A 17 -0.14 -29.71 15.90
CA LYS A 17 1.04 -30.52 15.55
C LYS A 17 1.30 -30.58 14.04
N GLN A 18 0.86 -29.56 13.29
CA GLN A 18 1.06 -29.44 11.86
C GLN A 18 1.81 -28.16 11.53
N ASP A 19 2.61 -28.18 10.47
CA ASP A 19 3.12 -26.96 9.83
C ASP A 19 1.96 -26.07 9.38
N ILE A 20 2.10 -24.75 9.54
CA ILE A 20 1.01 -23.80 9.27
C ILE A 20 0.52 -23.84 7.82
N ALA A 21 1.41 -24.04 6.84
CA ALA A 21 1.01 -24.11 5.43
C ALA A 21 0.16 -25.35 5.16
N LYS A 22 0.50 -26.48 5.78
CA LYS A 22 -0.30 -27.71 5.72
C LYS A 22 -1.65 -27.54 6.41
N TYR A 23 -1.66 -26.93 7.60
CA TYR A 23 -2.88 -26.69 8.36
C TYR A 23 -3.86 -25.82 7.57
N LEU A 24 -3.42 -24.67 7.05
CA LEU A 24 -4.28 -23.78 6.25
C LEU A 24 -4.76 -24.45 4.96
N SER A 25 -3.92 -25.24 4.29
CA SER A 25 -4.34 -26.01 3.11
C SER A 25 -5.45 -27.01 3.43
N GLN A 26 -5.32 -27.75 4.53
CA GLN A 26 -6.30 -28.78 4.92
C GLN A 26 -7.60 -28.19 5.46
N LYS A 27 -7.51 -27.10 6.23
CA LYS A 27 -8.66 -26.53 6.97
C LYS A 27 -9.40 -25.44 6.22
N ILE A 28 -8.74 -24.75 5.28
CA ILE A 28 -9.33 -23.60 4.58
C ILE A 28 -9.25 -23.80 3.06
N PHE A 29 -8.04 -23.90 2.49
CA PHE A 29 -7.89 -23.78 1.03
C PHE A 29 -8.54 -24.93 0.27
N LYS A 30 -8.29 -26.19 0.66
CA LYS A 30 -8.89 -27.34 -0.02
C LYS A 30 -10.41 -27.45 0.16
N PRO A 31 -10.98 -27.30 1.37
CA PRO A 31 -12.43 -27.30 1.56
C PRO A 31 -13.15 -26.26 0.69
N LEU A 32 -12.55 -25.09 0.52
CA LEU A 32 -13.10 -24.00 -0.29
C LEU A 32 -12.72 -24.06 -1.77
N LYS A 33 -12.04 -25.13 -2.21
CA LYS A 33 -11.55 -25.30 -3.60
C LYS A 33 -10.73 -24.11 -4.08
N MET A 34 -9.88 -23.58 -3.19
CA MET A 34 -8.93 -22.51 -3.47
C MET A 34 -7.62 -23.11 -4.03
N ASP A 35 -7.70 -23.75 -5.20
CA ASP A 35 -6.64 -24.60 -5.76
C ASP A 35 -5.37 -23.84 -6.15
N ARG A 36 -5.42 -22.51 -6.18
CA ARG A 36 -4.31 -21.61 -6.49
C ARG A 36 -3.89 -20.77 -5.30
N THR A 37 -4.29 -21.19 -4.08
CA THR A 37 -3.92 -20.55 -2.83
C THR A 37 -2.99 -21.41 -2.00
N PHE A 38 -1.87 -20.84 -1.56
CA PHE A 38 -0.88 -21.52 -0.74
C PHE A 38 0.02 -20.54 0.01
N VAL A 39 0.60 -20.98 1.12
CA VAL A 39 1.70 -20.25 1.78
C VAL A 39 2.97 -20.46 0.96
N TYR A 40 3.69 -19.37 0.66
CA TYR A 40 4.90 -19.46 -0.16
C TYR A 40 6.01 -18.52 0.29
N ASN A 41 7.13 -19.14 0.62
CA ASN A 41 8.40 -18.50 0.97
C ASN A 41 9.35 -18.69 -0.23
N ARG A 42 9.27 -17.78 -1.21
CA ARG A 42 9.89 -17.93 -2.54
C ARG A 42 11.41 -18.08 -2.50
N ARG A 43 12.07 -17.47 -1.53
CA ARG A 43 13.53 -17.44 -1.38
C ARG A 43 14.01 -18.58 -0.49
N LEU A 44 13.25 -18.92 0.55
CA LEU A 44 13.58 -20.05 1.44
C LEU A 44 13.36 -21.41 0.74
N GLU A 45 12.24 -21.57 0.03
CA GLU A 45 11.87 -22.81 -0.66
C GLU A 45 11.48 -22.53 -2.12
N PRO A 46 12.44 -22.19 -2.98
CA PRO A 46 12.16 -21.78 -4.36
C PRO A 46 11.53 -22.93 -5.16
N LYS A 47 10.41 -22.64 -5.81
CA LYS A 47 9.76 -23.55 -6.77
C LYS A 47 9.20 -22.82 -7.98
N LYS A 48 9.02 -23.54 -9.08
CA LYS A 48 8.32 -23.02 -10.26
C LYS A 48 6.82 -23.00 -9.97
N VAL A 49 6.21 -21.82 -10.05
CA VAL A 49 4.76 -21.63 -9.93
C VAL A 49 4.26 -21.12 -11.28
N LYS A 50 3.31 -21.83 -11.88
CA LYS A 50 2.70 -21.43 -13.15
C LYS A 50 1.89 -20.14 -12.94
N ASN A 51 2.02 -19.17 -13.86
CA ASN A 51 1.33 -17.89 -13.82
C ASN A 51 1.54 -17.11 -12.51
N TYR A 52 2.77 -17.15 -11.98
CA TYR A 52 3.15 -16.38 -10.80
C TYR A 52 3.45 -14.94 -11.17
N ALA A 53 2.77 -13.99 -10.53
CA ALA A 53 3.10 -12.58 -10.64
C ALA A 53 4.28 -12.28 -9.69
N TYR A 54 5.37 -11.71 -10.20
CA TYR A 54 6.46 -11.19 -9.37
C TYR A 54 6.14 -9.78 -8.90
N GLY A 55 6.49 -9.46 -7.66
CA GLY A 55 6.37 -8.13 -7.09
C GLY A 55 7.49 -7.23 -7.57
N TYR A 56 7.14 -6.01 -7.97
CA TYR A 56 8.06 -5.02 -8.50
C TYR A 56 8.09 -3.77 -7.63
N SER A 57 9.25 -3.15 -7.57
CA SER A 57 9.45 -1.78 -7.07
C SER A 57 10.23 -1.00 -8.10
N TRP A 58 10.20 0.32 -8.03
CA TRP A 58 11.19 1.10 -8.77
C TRP A 58 12.57 0.89 -8.15
N ILE A 59 13.60 0.92 -8.99
CA ILE A 59 14.98 1.13 -8.54
C ILE A 59 15.09 2.59 -8.05
N VAL A 60 15.81 2.80 -6.95
CA VAL A 60 16.06 4.13 -6.37
C VAL A 60 16.70 5.03 -7.42
N ASN A 61 16.23 6.28 -7.55
CA ASN A 61 16.69 7.22 -8.57
C ASN A 61 16.58 6.67 -10.01
N SER A 62 15.57 5.86 -10.31
CA SER A 62 15.36 5.32 -11.66
C SER A 62 13.90 5.03 -11.97
N PHE A 63 13.46 5.30 -13.21
CA PHE A 63 12.19 4.81 -13.75
C PHE A 63 12.28 3.37 -14.31
N THR A 64 13.17 2.55 -13.77
CA THR A 64 13.21 1.11 -14.06
C THR A 64 12.55 0.33 -12.93
N LYS A 65 11.65 -0.60 -13.27
CA LYS A 65 11.04 -1.52 -12.30
C LYS A 65 11.91 -2.78 -12.19
N ALA A 66 12.13 -3.26 -10.98
CA ALA A 66 12.81 -4.52 -10.72
C ALA A 66 12.15 -5.28 -9.57
N THR A 67 12.40 -6.59 -9.50
CA THR A 67 11.95 -7.43 -8.40
C THR A 67 12.85 -7.23 -7.18
N GLY A 68 12.39 -7.64 -6.00
CA GLY A 68 13.19 -7.57 -4.76
C GLY A 68 14.46 -8.40 -4.75
N ASP A 69 14.74 -9.21 -5.78
CA ASP A 69 16.01 -9.96 -5.91
C ASP A 69 17.08 -9.14 -6.63
N ASP A 70 16.71 -8.03 -7.27
CA ASP A 70 17.66 -7.13 -7.91
C ASP A 70 18.38 -6.29 -6.85
N LYS A 71 19.71 -6.42 -6.78
CA LYS A 71 20.56 -5.72 -5.79
C LYS A 71 20.40 -4.20 -5.85
N ARG A 72 19.96 -3.63 -6.98
CA ARG A 72 19.74 -2.19 -7.15
C ARG A 72 18.50 -1.69 -6.40
N ILE A 73 17.60 -2.56 -5.98
CA ILE A 73 16.48 -2.20 -5.07
C ILE A 73 17.02 -1.79 -3.70
N GLY A 74 18.11 -2.41 -3.24
CA GLY A 74 18.75 -2.08 -1.96
C GLY A 74 17.96 -2.46 -0.70
N ASP A 75 16.86 -3.22 -0.83
CA ASP A 75 16.04 -3.70 0.28
C ASP A 75 16.19 -5.22 0.44
N MET A 76 16.93 -5.63 1.47
CA MET A 76 17.17 -7.04 1.77
C MET A 76 16.16 -7.64 2.76
N MET A 77 15.22 -6.84 3.30
CA MET A 77 14.23 -7.32 4.26
C MET A 77 13.38 -8.47 3.73
N PRO A 78 12.90 -8.46 2.46
CA PRO A 78 12.17 -9.58 1.90
C PRO A 78 12.97 -10.89 1.83
N TYR A 79 14.31 -10.81 1.81
CA TYR A 79 15.20 -11.97 1.84
C TYR A 79 15.33 -12.51 3.27
N TYR A 80 15.69 -11.66 4.24
CA TYR A 80 15.91 -12.08 5.62
C TYR A 80 14.64 -12.58 6.31
N MET A 81 13.48 -12.05 5.95
CA MET A 81 12.19 -12.40 6.56
C MET A 81 11.39 -13.43 5.75
N ASP A 82 11.97 -14.06 4.72
CA ASP A 82 11.16 -14.85 3.79
C ASP A 82 10.46 -16.05 4.43
N GLY A 83 11.03 -16.63 5.49
CA GLY A 83 10.45 -17.74 6.24
C GLY A 83 9.45 -17.37 7.34
N ILE A 84 9.19 -16.07 7.57
CA ILE A 84 8.28 -15.62 8.62
C ILE A 84 6.84 -15.63 8.08
N VAL A 85 6.00 -16.44 8.72
CA VAL A 85 4.61 -16.74 8.34
C VAL A 85 3.63 -16.37 9.45
N GLY A 86 2.34 -16.35 9.11
CA GLY A 86 1.26 -15.94 10.02
C GLY A 86 0.77 -14.52 9.75
N ASN A 87 1.68 -13.56 9.65
CA ASN A 87 1.35 -12.16 9.31
C ASN A 87 1.29 -11.87 7.79
N ALA A 88 1.76 -12.80 6.95
CA ALA A 88 1.88 -12.64 5.50
C ALA A 88 2.01 -14.01 4.80
N LYS A 89 2.52 -14.01 3.56
CA LYS A 89 2.98 -15.18 2.75
C LYS A 89 1.90 -16.08 2.13
N VAL A 90 0.62 -15.83 2.38
CA VAL A 90 -0.43 -16.44 1.55
C VAL A 90 -0.40 -15.81 0.16
N ASN A 91 -0.19 -16.64 -0.86
CA ASN A 91 -0.27 -16.26 -2.28
C ASN A 91 -1.58 -16.83 -2.82
N SER A 92 -2.32 -16.04 -3.60
CA SER A 92 -3.68 -16.38 -4.04
C SER A 92 -4.02 -15.71 -5.37
N THR A 93 -5.25 -15.92 -5.84
CA THR A 93 -5.87 -15.26 -6.99
C THR A 93 -7.16 -14.56 -6.56
N VAL A 94 -7.67 -13.63 -7.38
CA VAL A 94 -8.96 -12.97 -7.10
C VAL A 94 -10.11 -13.97 -7.01
N ASP A 95 -10.11 -15.00 -7.87
CA ASP A 95 -11.15 -16.03 -7.89
C ASP A 95 -11.17 -16.86 -6.60
N ASP A 96 -10.00 -17.26 -6.10
CA ASP A 96 -9.91 -18.03 -4.86
C ASP A 96 -10.23 -17.17 -3.64
N LEU A 97 -9.76 -15.92 -3.59
CA LEU A 97 -10.13 -14.99 -2.51
C LEU A 97 -11.64 -14.68 -2.52
N TYR A 98 -12.28 -14.66 -3.68
CA TYR A 98 -13.72 -14.50 -3.77
C TYR A 98 -14.46 -15.70 -3.17
N LYS A 99 -14.03 -16.94 -3.45
CA LYS A 99 -14.59 -18.15 -2.79
C LYS A 99 -14.45 -18.07 -1.27
N TRP A 100 -13.31 -17.57 -0.77
CA TRP A 100 -13.08 -17.38 0.66
C TRP A 100 -14.02 -16.33 1.26
N LEU A 101 -14.22 -15.19 0.60
CA LEU A 101 -15.19 -14.19 1.03
C LEU A 101 -16.63 -14.72 1.04
N GLU A 102 -17.05 -15.41 -0.01
CA GLU A 102 -18.37 -16.05 -0.06
C GLU A 102 -18.56 -17.06 1.07
N ALA A 103 -17.51 -17.82 1.40
CA ALA A 103 -17.57 -18.79 2.49
C ALA A 103 -17.69 -18.16 3.89
N LEU A 104 -17.10 -16.98 4.08
CA LEU A 104 -17.28 -16.19 5.30
C LEU A 104 -18.69 -15.58 5.35
N LYS A 105 -19.10 -14.92 4.27
CA LYS A 105 -20.43 -14.29 4.14
C LYS A 105 -21.57 -15.28 4.37
N ASN A 106 -21.45 -16.50 3.87
CA ASN A 106 -22.50 -17.51 3.93
C ASN A 106 -22.31 -18.51 5.09
N ASN A 107 -21.39 -18.25 6.03
CA ASN A 107 -21.11 -19.10 7.19
C ASN A 107 -20.86 -20.58 6.83
N THR A 108 -20.19 -20.83 5.70
CA THR A 108 -19.83 -22.19 5.28
C THR A 108 -18.42 -22.59 5.71
N LEU A 109 -17.60 -21.61 6.12
CA LEU A 109 -16.29 -21.84 6.72
C LEU A 109 -16.33 -21.79 8.26
N LEU A 110 -17.12 -20.87 8.79
CA LEU A 110 -17.32 -20.61 10.23
C LEU A 110 -18.81 -20.65 10.52
N THR A 111 -19.21 -21.01 11.74
CA THR A 111 -20.61 -20.82 12.16
C THR A 111 -20.97 -19.33 12.21
N GLU A 112 -22.26 -19.02 12.37
CA GLU A 112 -22.70 -17.64 12.57
C GLU A 112 -22.06 -17.02 13.81
N GLU A 113 -22.02 -17.76 14.92
CA GLU A 113 -21.43 -17.32 16.18
C GLU A 113 -19.91 -17.10 16.08
N GLU A 114 -19.20 -18.01 15.43
CA GLU A 114 -17.76 -17.87 15.18
C GLU A 114 -17.45 -16.67 14.28
N PHE A 115 -18.28 -16.44 13.25
CA PHE A 115 -18.12 -15.28 12.39
C PHE A 115 -18.37 -13.99 13.16
N ASP A 116 -19.43 -13.94 13.99
CA ASP A 116 -19.74 -12.80 14.84
C ASP A 116 -18.58 -12.45 15.78
N GLU A 117 -17.87 -13.44 16.33
CA GLU A 117 -16.64 -13.21 17.09
C GLU A 117 -15.54 -12.58 16.23
N VAL A 118 -15.32 -13.08 15.00
CA VAL A 118 -14.30 -12.57 14.07
C VAL A 118 -14.54 -11.10 13.72
N ILE A 119 -15.79 -10.71 13.48
CA ILE A 119 -16.17 -9.34 13.13
C ILE A 119 -16.52 -8.48 14.35
N ASN A 120 -16.31 -8.96 15.56
CA ASN A 120 -16.52 -8.15 16.75
C ASN A 120 -15.39 -7.13 16.94
N THR A 121 -15.75 -5.89 17.30
CA THR A 121 -14.79 -4.81 17.52
C THR A 121 -14.58 -4.61 19.02
N SER A 122 -13.33 -4.41 19.42
CA SER A 122 -12.97 -4.22 20.82
C SER A 122 -12.77 -2.75 21.19
N LEU A 123 -12.86 -2.45 22.49
CA LEU A 123 -12.44 -1.17 23.05
C LEU A 123 -11.02 -1.27 23.58
N THR A 124 -10.27 -0.16 23.50
CA THR A 124 -9.00 -0.04 24.23
C THR A 124 -9.26 -0.02 25.74
N SER A 125 -8.20 -0.18 26.55
CA SER A 125 -8.25 0.04 28.01
C SER A 125 -8.74 1.45 28.38
N SER A 126 -8.55 2.43 27.50
CA SER A 126 -9.06 3.80 27.61
C SER A 126 -10.45 4.01 27.00
N LYS A 127 -11.21 2.94 26.73
CA LYS A 127 -12.56 2.94 26.16
C LYS A 127 -12.67 3.59 24.77
N LYS A 128 -11.58 3.67 24.01
CA LYS A 128 -11.63 4.12 22.61
C LYS A 128 -12.05 2.96 21.73
N ASN A 129 -12.94 3.23 20.78
CA ASN A 129 -13.37 2.22 19.83
C ASN A 129 -12.22 1.85 18.88
N VAL A 130 -11.98 0.55 18.70
CA VAL A 130 -11.04 0.01 17.72
C VAL A 130 -11.84 -0.75 16.67
N ASN A 131 -11.89 -0.18 15.48
CA ASN A 131 -12.59 -0.74 14.32
C ASN A 131 -11.83 -1.92 13.70
N TYR A 132 -11.45 -2.90 14.52
CA TYR A 132 -10.64 -4.05 14.12
C TYR A 132 -11.11 -5.31 14.85
N GLY A 133 -11.37 -6.36 14.09
CA GLY A 133 -11.71 -7.70 14.59
C GLY A 133 -10.54 -8.68 14.45
N PHE A 134 -10.81 -9.97 14.34
CA PHE A 134 -9.77 -10.98 14.15
C PHE A 134 -9.29 -11.01 12.68
N GLY A 135 -8.38 -10.09 12.35
CA GLY A 135 -7.75 -10.03 11.02
C GLY A 135 -8.40 -9.08 10.03
N PHE A 136 -9.39 -8.30 10.47
CA PHE A 136 -10.14 -7.39 9.61
C PHE A 136 -10.24 -5.99 10.22
N ASP A 137 -10.09 -4.98 9.38
CA ASP A 137 -10.72 -3.68 9.63
C ASP A 137 -12.23 -3.87 9.50
N VAL A 138 -12.99 -3.46 10.52
CA VAL A 138 -14.44 -3.67 10.59
C VAL A 138 -15.15 -2.35 10.83
N ARG A 139 -16.20 -2.07 10.05
CA ARG A 139 -17.11 -0.96 10.31
C ARG A 139 -18.54 -1.47 10.31
N LYS A 140 -19.27 -1.12 11.37
CA LYS A 140 -20.70 -1.41 11.54
C LYS A 140 -21.47 -0.09 11.48
N LYS A 141 -22.56 -0.05 10.74
CA LYS A 141 -23.49 1.08 10.70
C LYS A 141 -24.90 0.53 10.56
N ASP A 142 -25.75 0.78 11.56
CA ASP A 142 -27.09 0.21 11.64
C ASP A 142 -27.02 -1.33 11.56
N GLN A 143 -27.69 -1.94 10.58
CA GLN A 143 -27.62 -3.39 10.30
C GLN A 143 -26.51 -3.75 9.30
N ASP A 144 -25.84 -2.76 8.71
CA ASP A 144 -24.83 -2.98 7.69
C ASP A 144 -23.45 -3.21 8.33
N ILE A 145 -22.74 -4.19 7.79
CA ILE A 145 -21.36 -4.45 8.10
C ILE A 145 -20.48 -4.33 6.87
N SER A 146 -19.29 -3.79 7.08
CA SER A 146 -18.18 -3.91 6.16
C SER A 146 -16.95 -4.42 6.87
N TYR A 147 -16.22 -5.29 6.19
CA TYR A 147 -14.96 -5.82 6.69
C TYR A 147 -13.99 -6.03 5.54
N GLY A 148 -12.71 -5.92 5.84
CA GLY A 148 -11.66 -6.04 4.84
C GLY A 148 -10.28 -5.91 5.44
N HIS A 149 -9.27 -5.97 4.59
CA HIS A 149 -7.90 -5.71 5.01
C HIS A 149 -7.05 -5.27 3.82
N THR A 150 -5.98 -4.54 4.10
CA THR A 150 -4.95 -4.18 3.13
C THR A 150 -3.74 -5.10 3.26
N GLY A 151 -2.89 -5.18 2.24
CA GLY A 151 -1.65 -5.93 2.31
C GLY A 151 -0.52 -5.23 1.56
N SER A 152 0.70 -5.35 2.08
CA SER A 152 1.91 -4.85 1.44
C SER A 152 3.09 -5.72 1.82
N TRP A 153 3.76 -6.31 0.83
CA TRP A 153 4.96 -7.11 1.02
C TRP A 153 5.71 -7.27 -0.29
N ASP A 154 7.04 -7.17 -0.31
CA ASP A 154 7.92 -7.55 -1.46
C ASP A 154 7.41 -7.11 -2.84
N GLY A 155 7.00 -5.84 -2.97
CA GLY A 155 6.53 -5.28 -4.24
C GLY A 155 5.07 -5.56 -4.59
N TYR A 156 4.29 -6.18 -3.70
CA TYR A 156 2.85 -6.36 -3.84
C TYR A 156 2.08 -5.37 -2.96
N ILE A 157 0.93 -4.91 -3.45
CA ILE A 157 -0.09 -4.18 -2.70
C ILE A 157 -1.43 -4.87 -2.94
N THR A 158 -2.18 -5.13 -1.87
CA THR A 158 -3.47 -5.81 -1.96
C THR A 158 -4.54 -5.08 -1.16
N PHE A 159 -5.78 -5.25 -1.60
CA PHE A 159 -6.97 -4.76 -0.91
C PHE A 159 -8.09 -5.78 -1.09
N ILE A 160 -8.76 -6.13 0.00
CA ILE A 160 -9.95 -6.97 -0.02
C ILE A 160 -10.98 -6.35 0.90
N HIS A 161 -12.22 -6.25 0.44
CA HIS A 161 -13.29 -5.63 1.20
C HIS A 161 -14.65 -6.19 0.79
N TYR A 162 -15.50 -6.42 1.78
CA TYR A 162 -16.91 -6.77 1.61
C TYR A 162 -17.79 -5.74 2.32
N ASN A 163 -18.96 -5.45 1.74
CA ASN A 163 -20.00 -4.62 2.32
C ASN A 163 -21.37 -5.28 2.17
N SER A 164 -22.06 -5.51 3.29
CA SER A 164 -23.36 -6.19 3.30
C SER A 164 -24.51 -5.36 2.76
N LYS A 165 -24.45 -4.02 2.90
CA LYS A 165 -25.54 -3.11 2.48
C LYS A 165 -25.95 -3.33 1.03
N ASN A 166 -24.95 -3.46 0.16
CA ASN A 166 -25.13 -3.62 -1.27
C ASN A 166 -24.75 -5.01 -1.77
N ASP A 167 -24.38 -5.91 -0.85
CA ASP A 167 -23.79 -7.21 -1.14
C ASP A 167 -22.64 -7.14 -2.17
N ARG A 168 -21.56 -6.42 -1.81
CA ARG A 168 -20.44 -6.15 -2.73
C ARG A 168 -19.10 -6.56 -2.15
N ALA A 169 -18.37 -7.38 -2.93
CA ALA A 169 -16.97 -7.67 -2.71
C ALA A 169 -16.09 -6.91 -3.71
N ILE A 170 -15.01 -6.30 -3.22
CA ILE A 170 -13.97 -5.67 -4.04
C ILE A 170 -12.63 -6.29 -3.66
N ILE A 171 -11.94 -6.86 -4.65
CA ILE A 171 -10.63 -7.50 -4.49
C ILE A 171 -9.67 -6.88 -5.50
N VAL A 172 -8.55 -6.35 -5.02
CA VAL A 172 -7.48 -5.80 -5.85
C VAL A 172 -6.16 -6.44 -5.45
N LEU A 173 -5.48 -7.06 -6.42
CA LEU A 173 -4.13 -7.60 -6.27
C LEU A 173 -3.22 -6.87 -7.24
N ASN A 174 -2.23 -6.14 -6.73
CA ASN A 174 -1.28 -5.38 -7.51
C ASN A 174 0.15 -5.87 -7.22
N ASN A 175 0.94 -6.10 -8.26
CA ASN A 175 2.33 -6.55 -8.15
C ASN A 175 3.34 -5.41 -8.33
N PHE A 176 2.94 -4.21 -7.93
CA PHE A 176 3.81 -3.05 -7.88
C PHE A 176 3.68 -2.32 -6.54
N ARG A 177 4.82 -2.08 -5.85
CA ARG A 177 4.88 -1.45 -4.51
C ARG A 177 4.17 -0.11 -4.44
N ASN A 178 4.20 0.64 -5.55
CA ASN A 178 3.57 1.95 -5.66
C ASN A 178 2.25 1.89 -6.46
N GLY A 179 1.69 0.69 -6.63
CA GLY A 179 0.35 0.50 -7.19
C GLY A 179 -0.73 1.11 -6.29
N VAL A 180 -1.88 1.39 -6.90
CA VAL A 180 -3.03 1.98 -6.21
C VAL A 180 -4.26 1.10 -6.37
N TYR A 181 -5.17 1.17 -5.41
CA TYR A 181 -6.51 0.60 -5.47
C TYR A 181 -7.51 1.77 -5.29
N PRO A 182 -8.10 2.32 -6.37
CA PRO A 182 -8.94 3.52 -6.30
C PRO A 182 -10.35 3.19 -5.77
N TYR A 183 -10.43 2.81 -4.48
CA TYR A 183 -11.64 2.27 -3.86
C TYR A 183 -12.85 3.19 -3.98
N GLU A 184 -12.74 4.49 -3.66
CA GLU A 184 -13.89 5.39 -3.76
C GLU A 184 -14.36 5.54 -5.21
N THR A 185 -13.44 5.67 -6.17
CA THR A 185 -13.79 5.74 -7.59
C THR A 185 -14.48 4.47 -8.08
N ILE A 186 -14.04 3.30 -7.63
CA ILE A 186 -14.72 2.02 -7.95
C ILE A 186 -16.15 2.04 -7.41
N LEU A 187 -16.35 2.45 -6.15
CA LEU A 187 -17.69 2.55 -5.56
C LEU A 187 -18.57 3.57 -6.28
N GLU A 188 -18.04 4.74 -6.62
CA GLU A 188 -18.76 5.77 -7.37
C GLU A 188 -19.27 5.23 -8.71
N ILE A 189 -18.41 4.54 -9.46
CA ILE A 189 -18.79 3.90 -10.73
C ILE A 189 -19.88 2.84 -10.51
N LEU A 190 -19.73 1.96 -9.51
CA LEU A 190 -20.73 0.92 -9.19
C LEU A 190 -22.06 1.51 -8.70
N ASP A 191 -22.04 2.72 -8.15
CA ASP A 191 -23.22 3.48 -7.74
C ASP A 191 -23.80 4.38 -8.85
N ASN A 192 -23.23 4.33 -10.06
CA ASN A 192 -23.57 5.23 -11.18
C ASN A 192 -23.43 6.73 -10.81
N LYS A 193 -22.44 7.07 -9.97
CA LYS A 193 -22.06 8.43 -9.62
C LYS A 193 -20.89 8.89 -10.48
N THR A 194 -20.82 10.19 -10.75
CA THR A 194 -19.63 10.80 -11.33
C THR A 194 -18.45 10.64 -10.37
N ALA A 195 -17.30 10.19 -10.89
CA ALA A 195 -16.09 10.06 -10.11
C ALA A 195 -15.68 11.43 -9.54
N SER A 196 -15.58 11.54 -8.21
CA SER A 196 -15.24 12.80 -7.55
C SER A 196 -13.75 13.15 -7.64
N LYS A 197 -12.90 12.12 -7.76
CA LYS A 197 -11.45 12.27 -7.87
C LYS A 197 -11.05 12.50 -9.33
N GLU A 198 -10.77 13.75 -9.67
CA GLU A 198 -10.05 14.05 -10.92
C GLU A 198 -8.56 13.69 -10.80
N PHE A 199 -8.03 13.04 -11.83
CA PHE A 199 -6.60 12.79 -11.94
C PHE A 199 -5.95 13.97 -12.65
N VAL A 200 -5.04 14.66 -11.94
CA VAL A 200 -4.31 15.79 -12.51
C VAL A 200 -3.46 15.29 -13.68
N LYS A 201 -3.66 15.88 -14.85
CA LYS A 201 -2.93 15.52 -16.07
C LYS A 201 -1.53 16.12 -16.01
N ARG A 202 -0.52 15.31 -16.32
CA ARG A 202 0.84 15.83 -16.52
C ARG A 202 0.85 16.75 -17.73
N ILE A 203 1.65 17.79 -17.67
CA ILE A 203 2.03 18.59 -18.84
C ILE A 203 3.43 18.18 -19.32
N ASN A 204 3.78 18.52 -20.55
CA ASN A 204 5.14 18.32 -21.05
C ASN A 204 5.88 19.67 -20.95
N LEU A 205 6.95 19.70 -20.16
CA LEU A 205 7.87 20.84 -20.10
C LEU A 205 9.24 20.44 -20.67
N PRO A 206 10.00 21.39 -21.25
CA PRO A 206 11.42 21.20 -21.55
C PRO A 206 12.21 20.83 -20.29
N GLU A 207 13.33 20.12 -20.46
CA GLU A 207 14.19 19.70 -19.34
C GLU A 207 14.63 20.89 -18.47
N GLY A 208 15.11 21.99 -19.08
CA GLY A 208 15.57 23.18 -18.36
C GLY A 208 14.50 23.84 -17.49
N GLU A 209 13.23 23.78 -17.91
CA GLU A 209 12.10 24.34 -17.13
C GLU A 209 11.78 23.50 -15.88
N ILE A 210 12.18 22.24 -15.85
CA ILE A 210 12.02 21.36 -14.70
C ILE A 210 13.29 21.40 -13.84
N SER A 211 14.46 21.20 -14.45
CA SER A 211 15.74 21.05 -13.75
C SER A 211 16.18 22.33 -13.03
N LYS A 212 15.70 23.51 -13.43
CA LYS A 212 15.94 24.77 -12.70
C LYS A 212 15.49 24.73 -11.23
N PHE A 213 14.50 23.89 -10.90
CA PHE A 213 14.01 23.69 -9.53
C PHE A 213 14.80 22.64 -8.73
N ALA A 214 15.76 21.93 -9.35
CA ALA A 214 16.61 20.99 -8.64
C ALA A 214 17.64 21.74 -7.78
N GLY A 215 17.74 21.39 -6.50
CA GLY A 215 18.66 22.03 -5.57
C GLY A 215 18.37 21.66 -4.12
N VAL A 216 19.10 22.31 -3.21
CA VAL A 216 18.94 22.14 -1.77
C VAL A 216 18.22 23.36 -1.22
N TYR A 217 17.07 23.14 -0.59
CA TYR A 217 16.26 24.18 0.04
C TYR A 217 16.41 24.06 1.56
N THR A 218 16.71 25.17 2.23
CA THR A 218 16.75 25.23 3.70
C THR A 218 15.33 25.39 4.23
N ASP A 219 14.91 24.55 5.17
CA ASP A 219 13.59 24.65 5.78
C ASP A 219 13.43 25.98 6.54
N LEU A 220 12.26 26.62 6.40
CA LEU A 220 11.99 27.94 6.96
C LEU A 220 11.70 27.93 8.47
N GLN A 221 11.25 26.80 9.02
CA GLN A 221 10.96 26.64 10.45
C GLN A 221 12.14 26.03 11.21
N ASN A 222 12.91 25.16 10.55
CA ASN A 222 14.10 24.52 11.10
C ASN A 222 15.28 24.61 10.12
N PRO A 223 16.13 25.64 10.20
CA PRO A 223 17.23 25.85 9.26
C PRO A 223 18.29 24.72 9.21
N ALA A 224 18.31 23.84 10.20
CA ALA A 224 19.16 22.65 10.22
C ALA A 224 18.67 21.56 9.25
N GLU A 225 17.38 21.55 8.90
CA GLU A 225 16.78 20.61 7.96
C GLU A 225 16.87 21.12 6.53
N LYS A 226 17.20 20.20 5.61
CA LYS A 226 17.29 20.46 4.17
C LYS A 226 16.34 19.59 3.38
N HIS A 227 15.64 20.22 2.44
CA HIS A 227 14.92 19.53 1.37
C HIS A 227 15.81 19.42 0.15
N ILE A 228 15.90 18.22 -0.43
CA ILE A 228 16.78 17.93 -1.56
C ILE A 228 15.89 17.57 -2.74
N ILE A 229 15.87 18.44 -3.75
CA ILE A 229 15.18 18.24 -5.01
C ILE A 229 16.20 17.88 -6.09
N THR A 230 16.02 16.75 -6.76
CA THR A 230 16.85 16.38 -7.92
C THR A 230 15.99 16.22 -9.17
N TYR A 231 16.60 16.38 -10.34
CA TYR A 231 15.96 16.10 -11.62
C TYR A 231 16.23 14.66 -12.05
N LEU A 232 15.20 13.98 -12.57
CA LEU A 232 15.34 12.66 -13.20
C LEU A 232 14.23 12.44 -14.24
N ASP A 233 14.59 12.17 -15.50
CA ASP A 233 13.67 11.77 -16.57
C ASP A 233 12.38 12.60 -16.64
N LYS A 234 12.50 13.94 -16.68
CA LYS A 234 11.37 14.91 -16.68
C LYS A 234 10.51 14.91 -15.41
N HIS A 235 11.07 14.46 -14.30
CA HIS A 235 10.45 14.51 -12.98
C HIS A 235 11.39 15.18 -11.98
N LEU A 236 10.80 15.68 -10.89
CA LEU A 236 11.53 16.05 -9.69
C LEU A 236 11.48 14.90 -8.69
N ILE A 237 12.60 14.65 -8.01
CA ILE A 237 12.70 13.66 -6.94
C ILE A 237 12.95 14.40 -5.64
N TYR A 238 12.11 14.18 -4.64
CA TYR A 238 12.24 14.74 -3.30
C TYR A 238 12.89 13.75 -2.35
N ASN A 239 13.85 14.24 -1.60
CA ASN A 239 14.41 13.62 -0.40
C ASN A 239 14.61 14.71 0.68
N SER A 240 14.93 14.30 1.90
CA SER A 240 15.53 15.20 2.89
C SER A 240 16.95 14.75 3.22
N ASP A 241 17.70 15.60 3.92
CA ASP A 241 18.99 15.24 4.52
C ASP A 241 18.92 14.03 5.46
N ASN A 242 17.80 13.87 6.16
CA ASN A 242 17.59 12.82 7.15
C ASN A 242 16.86 11.58 6.59
N ALA A 243 16.27 11.64 5.39
CA ALA A 243 15.51 10.53 4.82
C ALA A 243 15.52 10.51 3.28
N LYS A 244 15.79 9.32 2.73
CA LYS A 244 15.78 9.04 1.29
C LYS A 244 14.41 8.56 0.84
N TRP A 245 13.48 9.49 0.66
CA TRP A 245 12.10 9.22 0.30
C TRP A 245 11.90 8.71 -1.15
N ASP A 246 12.77 9.09 -2.09
CA ASP A 246 12.61 8.81 -3.54
C ASP A 246 11.20 9.16 -4.07
N MET A 247 10.61 10.25 -3.55
CA MET A 247 9.28 10.70 -3.94
C MET A 247 9.36 11.42 -5.28
N ARG A 248 8.54 11.02 -6.25
CA ARG A 248 8.67 11.45 -7.64
C ARG A 248 7.52 12.35 -8.01
N PHE A 249 7.81 13.47 -8.68
CA PHE A 249 6.83 14.49 -9.01
C PHE A 249 6.86 14.83 -10.49
N PHE A 250 5.69 14.87 -11.12
CA PHE A 250 5.52 15.27 -12.51
C PHE A 250 4.93 16.69 -12.60
N PRO A 251 5.26 17.49 -13.62
CA PRO A 251 4.74 18.84 -13.76
C PRO A 251 3.25 18.84 -14.10
N THR A 252 2.50 19.73 -13.45
CA THR A 252 1.08 20.02 -13.73
C THR A 252 0.86 21.46 -14.17
N SER A 253 1.80 22.36 -13.83
CA SER A 253 1.94 23.70 -14.39
C SER A 253 3.44 24.04 -14.53
N ALA A 254 3.77 25.27 -14.93
CA ALA A 254 5.15 25.72 -15.07
C ALA A 254 5.98 25.64 -13.76
N ASN A 255 5.32 25.71 -12.59
CA ASN A 255 5.96 25.77 -11.28
C ASN A 255 5.28 24.89 -10.21
N ILE A 256 4.34 24.03 -10.61
CA ILE A 256 3.64 23.10 -9.70
C ILE A 256 3.88 21.68 -10.20
N PHE A 257 4.26 20.81 -9.25
CA PHE A 257 4.57 19.41 -9.50
C PHE A 257 3.78 18.53 -8.55
N GLN A 258 3.17 17.47 -9.08
CA GLN A 258 2.33 16.54 -8.36
C GLN A 258 3.07 15.22 -8.16
N ALA A 259 2.99 14.66 -6.96
CA ALA A 259 3.56 13.36 -6.65
C ALA A 259 2.90 12.25 -7.48
N ILE A 260 3.71 11.33 -8.01
CA ILE A 260 3.23 10.03 -8.48
C ILE A 260 2.77 9.28 -7.23
N ARG A 261 1.45 9.22 -7.03
CA ARG A 261 0.72 8.71 -5.85
C ARG A 261 1.26 7.39 -5.27
N GLN A 262 2.37 7.44 -4.52
CA GLN A 262 2.85 6.30 -3.75
C GLN A 262 1.83 6.10 -2.60
N GLY A 263 1.10 4.97 -2.62
CA GLY A 263 0.11 4.66 -1.59
C GLY A 263 -1.09 5.63 -1.51
N GLY A 264 -1.39 6.38 -2.59
CA GLY A 264 -2.51 7.32 -2.61
C GLY A 264 -2.21 8.72 -2.07
N THR A 265 -0.95 9.02 -1.72
CA THR A 265 -0.55 10.34 -1.20
C THR A 265 -0.68 11.44 -2.25
N ASP A 266 -1.38 12.52 -1.89
CA ASP A 266 -1.57 13.72 -2.70
C ASP A 266 -0.53 14.80 -2.35
N GLY A 267 0.74 14.53 -2.67
CA GLY A 267 1.84 15.46 -2.43
C GLY A 267 2.01 16.46 -3.57
N VAL A 268 2.16 17.74 -3.26
CA VAL A 268 2.40 18.80 -4.24
C VAL A 268 3.63 19.63 -3.85
N LEU A 269 4.49 19.91 -4.83
CA LEU A 269 5.55 20.90 -4.73
C LEU A 269 5.16 22.12 -5.56
N LYS A 270 5.22 23.30 -4.96
CA LYS A 270 5.04 24.58 -5.64
C LYS A 270 6.27 25.43 -5.47
N PHE A 271 6.78 25.97 -6.56
CA PHE A 271 7.96 26.82 -6.58
C PHE A 271 7.58 28.27 -6.89
N ILE A 272 8.15 29.22 -6.16
CA ILE A 272 7.89 30.65 -6.32
C ILE A 272 9.23 31.37 -6.43
N GLU A 273 9.53 31.88 -7.63
CA GLU A 273 10.68 32.75 -7.87
C GLU A 273 10.45 34.11 -7.19
N GLN A 274 11.45 34.58 -6.44
CA GLN A 274 11.46 35.87 -5.76
C GLN A 274 12.27 36.89 -6.56
N ASN A 275 12.09 38.18 -6.26
CA ASN A 275 12.70 39.29 -7.00
C ASN A 275 14.24 39.33 -6.91
N ASP A 276 14.82 38.72 -5.88
CA ASP A 276 16.26 38.59 -5.64
C ASP A 276 16.88 37.34 -6.29
N GLY A 277 16.07 36.57 -7.02
CA GLY A 277 16.48 35.31 -7.64
C GLY A 277 16.42 34.10 -6.70
N GLU A 278 16.00 34.27 -5.44
CA GLU A 278 15.71 33.14 -4.55
C GLU A 278 14.50 32.35 -5.05
N ILE A 279 14.50 31.04 -4.80
CA ILE A 279 13.34 30.19 -5.06
C ILE A 279 12.79 29.68 -3.74
N LYS A 280 11.52 29.99 -3.48
CA LYS A 280 10.75 29.40 -2.39
C LYS A 280 10.09 28.11 -2.84
N LEU A 281 10.21 27.07 -2.03
CA LEU A 281 9.51 25.79 -2.14
C LEU A 281 8.37 25.75 -1.11
N GLU A 282 7.16 25.45 -1.55
CA GLU A 282 5.99 25.14 -0.70
C GLU A 282 5.56 23.70 -0.94
N MET A 283 5.37 22.93 0.13
CA MET A 283 4.98 21.53 0.06
C MET A 283 3.64 21.32 0.74
N THR A 284 2.71 20.67 0.05
CA THR A 284 1.42 20.30 0.62
C THR A 284 1.14 18.80 0.46
N GLN A 285 0.34 18.26 1.37
CA GLN A 285 -0.18 16.90 1.32
C GLN A 285 -1.68 16.94 1.58
N TYR A 286 -2.49 16.40 0.66
CA TYR A 286 -3.95 16.50 0.72
C TYR A 286 -4.45 17.94 0.91
N GLY A 287 -3.77 18.90 0.29
CA GLY A 287 -4.05 20.33 0.40
C GLY A 287 -3.58 21.00 1.71
N GLN A 288 -3.06 20.24 2.68
CA GLN A 288 -2.54 20.80 3.93
C GLN A 288 -1.05 21.11 3.80
N ALA A 289 -0.60 22.24 4.36
CA ALA A 289 0.81 22.60 4.36
C ALA A 289 1.63 21.61 5.19
N MET A 290 2.68 21.06 4.59
CA MET A 290 3.59 20.09 5.22
C MET A 290 4.96 20.66 5.52
N GLY A 291 5.40 21.65 4.75
CA GLY A 291 6.71 22.26 4.92
C GLY A 291 7.01 23.27 3.83
N SER A 292 8.12 23.97 4.00
CA SER A 292 8.56 25.00 3.06
C SER A 292 10.04 25.27 3.21
N GLY A 293 10.72 25.60 2.11
CA GLY A 293 12.12 25.96 2.15
C GLY A 293 12.50 27.04 1.16
N VAL A 294 13.72 27.54 1.28
CA VAL A 294 14.29 28.55 0.39
C VAL A 294 15.64 28.09 -0.15
N ARG A 295 15.87 28.35 -1.44
CA ARG A 295 17.15 28.17 -2.11
C ARG A 295 17.61 29.53 -2.65
N SER A 296 18.67 30.07 -2.08
CA SER A 296 19.38 31.22 -2.63
C SER A 296 20.27 30.79 -3.80
N ASN A 297 20.49 31.68 -4.76
CA ASN A 297 21.40 31.45 -5.89
C ASN A 297 22.87 31.33 -5.45
#